data_AF-A0A3A4PG82-F1
#
_entry.id   AF-A0A3A4PG82-F1
#
_cell.length_a   1.000
_cell.length_b   1.000
_cell.length_c   1.000
_cell.angle_alpha   90.00
_cell.angle_beta   90.00
_cell.angle_gamma   90.00
#
_symmetry.space_group_name_H-M   'P 1'
#
loop_
_entity.id
_entity.type
_entity.pdbx_description
1 polymer ?
#
loop_
_entity_poly.entity_id
_entity_poly.type
_entity_poly.pdbx_seq_one_letter_code
_entity_poly.pdbx_strand_id
1 'polypeptide(L)'
;METGATRVTIHRKIVSLDKLAALAADARAAGRRIVQCHGCFDIVHPGHIRYLQFARRQGDVLIVTLTGDDDVGKGPDRPYIPEDLRAENLAALEFVDYVCINSSPTAVPVLEAVAPDVYVKGHEYETSDDRRFLAEKSVVERLGGRIIFSSGDVVFSSTRLIGRLAGEGRPTQTAVQLYCDRYQLSRRALEATIERFRSLKVIVVGDIVLDHYVFCDTAGVASESPMLSLAYLDEAKFVGGAAIVARHLAAMGARPFLLSGVGDDDATALVRRTLAEEGVETHLIQSRGRLPAKTRYLVDETKLVKIDRAEHQPFDSRHESEAAAVLERRAAGADAVIFCDFGCGTVTGGLLGRTLPMLRHNVGTIAADVSGARANLLNFKHVDLLCPTEREVRAALNDFDSGLSSAAWNLMHQTQARHLIVTLEKRGLVAFLRRSQRRGSPDWAARLTSETLPSFAETNVDRMGCGDAMLAAATLTLAAGGTLAAAAYLGTAAAAL
;
A
#
# COMPACT_ATOMS: atom_id res chain seq x y z
N MET A 1 -17.71 32.86 30.04
CA MET A 1 -16.87 33.05 31.25
C MET A 1 -16.01 31.81 31.58
N GLU A 2 -15.78 30.87 30.65
CA GLU A 2 -15.01 29.63 30.91
C GLU A 2 -13.55 29.63 30.41
N THR A 3 -13.12 30.64 29.65
CA THR A 3 -11.77 30.65 29.04
C THR A 3 -10.63 30.95 30.02
N GLY A 4 -10.92 31.57 31.17
CA GLY A 4 -9.92 31.92 32.18
C GLY A 4 -9.46 30.76 33.07
N ALA A 5 -10.39 29.86 33.45
CA ALA A 5 -10.09 28.74 34.34
C ALA A 5 -9.23 27.67 33.66
N THR A 6 -9.55 27.33 32.40
CA THR A 6 -8.81 26.34 31.60
C THR A 6 -7.35 26.76 31.38
N ARG A 7 -7.10 28.05 31.15
CA ARG A 7 -5.74 28.60 30.92
C ARG A 7 -4.87 28.49 32.17
N VAL A 8 -5.43 28.69 33.37
CA VAL A 8 -4.72 28.56 34.65
C VAL A 8 -4.36 27.09 34.95
N THR A 9 -5.18 26.13 34.53
CA THR A 9 -4.94 24.70 34.77
C THR A 9 -3.84 24.13 33.88
N ILE A 10 -3.71 24.61 32.63
CA ILE A 10 -2.68 24.16 31.67
C ILE A 10 -1.28 24.58 32.15
N HIS A 11 -1.09 25.84 32.54
CA HIS A 11 0.22 26.32 33.02
C HIS A 11 0.70 25.64 34.31
N ARG A 12 -0.20 25.00 35.09
CA ARG A 12 0.20 24.24 36.28
C ARG A 12 0.87 22.91 35.95
N LYS A 13 0.58 22.32 34.78
CA LYS A 13 1.17 21.06 34.34
C LYS A 13 2.55 21.25 33.72
N ILE A 14 2.85 22.44 33.20
CA ILE A 14 4.17 22.79 32.67
C ILE A 14 5.07 23.16 33.85
N VAL A 15 6.14 22.41 34.07
CA VAL A 15 7.01 22.54 35.25
C VAL A 15 8.49 22.55 34.86
N SER A 16 9.32 23.23 35.65
CA SER A 16 10.78 23.16 35.53
C SER A 16 11.29 21.78 35.94
N LEU A 17 12.51 21.44 35.50
CA LEU A 17 13.14 20.15 35.82
C LEU A 17 13.25 19.89 37.33
N ASP A 18 13.68 20.89 38.11
CA ASP A 18 13.80 20.77 39.58
C ASP A 18 12.45 20.47 40.24
N LYS A 19 11.39 21.14 39.78
CA LYS A 19 10.04 20.94 40.27
C LYS A 19 9.48 19.58 39.82
N LEU A 20 9.78 19.16 38.59
CA LEU A 20 9.41 17.84 38.07
C LEU A 20 10.06 16.73 38.89
N ALA A 21 11.34 16.88 39.26
CA ALA A 21 12.06 15.93 40.10
C ALA A 21 11.40 15.80 41.49
N ALA A 22 11.03 16.92 42.11
CA ALA A 22 10.30 16.91 43.38
C ALA A 22 8.93 16.21 43.25
N LEU A 23 8.15 16.52 42.22
CA LEU A 23 6.85 15.90 41.97
C LEU A 23 6.97 14.40 41.68
N ALA A 24 8.02 13.97 40.98
CA ALA A 24 8.32 12.57 40.74
C ALA A 24 8.72 11.86 42.05
N ALA A 25 9.51 12.51 42.91
CA ALA A 25 9.86 11.97 44.23
C ALA A 25 8.63 11.78 45.11
N ASP A 26 7.72 12.76 45.14
CA ASP A 26 6.47 12.69 45.90
C ASP A 26 5.55 11.58 45.37
N ALA A 27 5.41 11.46 44.05
CA ALA A 27 4.62 10.40 43.43
C ALA A 27 5.17 9.00 43.77
N ARG A 28 6.51 8.86 43.76
CA ARG A 28 7.18 7.61 44.15
C ARG A 28 7.00 7.30 45.62
N ALA A 29 7.11 8.29 46.50
CA ALA A 29 6.87 8.13 47.94
C ALA A 29 5.42 7.71 48.23
N ALA A 30 4.47 8.15 47.40
CA ALA A 30 3.07 7.73 47.42
C ALA A 30 2.81 6.37 46.75
N GLY A 31 3.85 5.68 46.27
CA GLY A 31 3.73 4.36 45.62
C GLY A 31 3.10 4.39 44.23
N ARG A 32 3.03 5.55 43.58
CA ARG A 32 2.48 5.70 42.22
C ARG A 32 3.52 5.37 41.18
N ARG A 33 3.13 4.63 40.14
CA ARG A 33 4.00 4.27 39.02
C ARG A 33 4.15 5.43 38.04
N ILE A 34 5.39 5.83 37.76
CA ILE A 34 5.73 6.96 36.89
C ILE A 34 6.05 6.46 35.49
N VAL A 35 5.36 7.01 34.50
CA VAL A 35 5.59 6.76 33.08
C VAL A 35 6.13 8.01 32.42
N GLN A 36 7.19 7.87 31.64
CA GLN A 36 7.78 8.98 30.90
C GLN A 36 7.78 8.73 29.38
N CYS A 37 7.42 9.77 28.64
CA CYS A 37 7.63 9.87 27.19
C CYS A 37 8.57 11.04 26.89
N HIS A 38 9.43 10.89 25.87
CA HIS A 38 10.31 11.97 25.43
C HIS A 38 10.36 12.10 23.91
N GLY A 39 10.27 13.33 23.41
CA GLY A 39 10.40 13.61 21.99
C GLY A 39 10.23 15.09 21.63
N CYS A 40 10.24 15.37 20.34
CA CYS A 40 10.09 16.73 19.81
C CYS A 40 8.62 17.19 19.79
N PHE A 41 7.66 16.30 19.48
CA PHE A 41 6.22 16.61 19.42
C PHE A 41 5.87 17.92 18.66
N ASP A 42 6.59 18.19 17.57
CA ASP A 42 6.51 19.41 16.76
C ASP A 42 5.05 19.80 16.43
N ILE A 43 4.28 18.88 15.85
CA ILE A 43 2.81 19.01 15.74
C ILE A 43 2.18 17.79 16.41
N VAL A 44 1.28 18.03 17.37
CA VAL A 44 0.47 16.98 18.00
C VAL A 44 -0.65 16.55 17.05
N HIS A 45 -0.80 15.26 16.82
CA HIS A 45 -1.79 14.67 15.91
C HIS A 45 -2.34 13.36 16.52
N PRO A 46 -3.37 12.72 15.95
CA PRO A 46 -4.00 11.54 16.56
C PRO A 46 -3.06 10.36 16.88
N GLY A 47 -1.94 10.24 16.19
CA GLY A 47 -0.92 9.21 16.49
C GLY A 47 -0.19 9.51 17.80
N HIS A 48 0.21 10.77 18.06
CA HIS A 48 0.75 11.16 19.37
C HIS A 48 -0.28 10.98 20.49
N ILE A 49 -1.56 11.27 20.23
CA ILE A 49 -2.63 11.05 21.22
C ILE A 49 -2.73 9.56 21.59
N ARG A 50 -2.78 8.66 20.59
CA ARG A 50 -2.83 7.21 20.84
C ARG A 50 -1.58 6.69 21.54
N TYR A 51 -0.40 7.15 21.14
CA TYR A 51 0.88 6.83 21.78
C TYR A 51 0.92 7.27 23.26
N LEU A 52 0.51 8.50 23.57
CA LEU A 52 0.47 9.00 24.94
C LEU A 52 -0.63 8.33 25.77
N GLN A 53 -1.78 7.99 25.17
CA GLN A 53 -2.82 7.19 25.83
C GLN A 53 -2.32 5.77 26.14
N PHE A 54 -1.55 5.15 25.22
CA PHE A 54 -0.89 3.88 25.49
C PHE A 54 0.10 4.01 26.66
N ALA A 55 0.90 5.08 26.68
CA ALA A 55 1.83 5.34 27.77
C ALA A 55 1.10 5.54 29.11
N ARG A 56 0.02 6.32 29.14
CA ARG A 56 -0.79 6.52 30.36
C ARG A 56 -1.31 5.22 30.96
N ARG A 57 -1.59 4.19 30.14
CA ARG A 57 -2.04 2.87 30.61
C ARG A 57 -0.93 2.06 31.31
N GLN A 58 0.33 2.47 31.23
CA GLN A 58 1.47 1.75 31.82
C GLN A 58 1.76 2.13 33.27
N GLY A 59 1.09 3.15 33.83
CA GLY A 59 1.27 3.61 35.20
C GLY A 59 0.27 4.69 35.62
N ASP A 60 0.56 5.40 36.70
CA ASP A 60 -0.37 6.28 37.40
C ASP A 60 -0.12 7.77 37.15
N VAL A 61 1.11 8.12 36.78
CA VAL A 61 1.54 9.49 36.45
C VAL A 61 2.21 9.48 35.10
N LEU A 62 1.67 10.21 34.12
CA LEU A 62 2.28 10.40 32.81
C LEU A 62 3.02 11.74 32.75
N ILE A 63 4.33 11.65 32.62
CA ILE A 63 5.25 12.77 32.40
C ILE A 63 5.64 12.78 30.91
N VAL A 64 5.44 13.92 30.24
CA VAL A 64 5.86 14.11 28.86
C VAL A 64 6.95 15.17 28.79
N THR A 65 8.10 14.81 28.22
CA THR A 65 9.25 15.71 28.14
C THR A 65 9.55 16.06 26.68
N LEU A 66 9.82 17.33 26.45
CA LEU A 66 10.00 17.91 25.12
C LEU A 66 11.46 18.24 24.88
N THR A 67 12.00 17.94 23.70
CA THR A 67 13.28 18.54 23.27
C THR A 67 13.08 20.03 23.03
N GLY A 68 13.91 20.87 23.67
CA GLY A 68 13.91 22.32 23.48
C GLY A 68 14.36 22.75 22.08
N ASP A 69 14.00 23.97 21.67
CA ASP A 69 14.16 24.46 20.29
C ASP A 69 15.62 24.43 19.83
N ASP A 70 16.58 24.76 20.69
CA ASP A 70 18.01 24.79 20.40
C ASP A 70 18.62 23.40 20.05
N ASP A 71 17.95 22.32 20.44
CA ASP A 71 18.45 20.94 20.34
C ASP A 71 17.67 20.06 19.35
N VAL A 72 16.71 20.61 18.61
CA VAL A 72 15.93 19.89 17.59
C VAL A 72 16.72 19.81 16.28
N GLY A 73 17.60 18.81 16.17
CA GLY A 73 18.39 18.55 14.95
C GLY A 73 17.58 18.00 13.76
N LYS A 74 16.58 18.73 13.25
CA LYS A 74 15.69 18.29 12.15
C LYS A 74 15.65 19.22 10.92
N GLY A 75 16.69 20.01 10.67
CA GLY A 75 16.83 20.88 9.48
C GLY A 75 16.73 22.38 9.80
N PRO A 76 17.01 23.26 8.83
CA PRO A 76 17.20 24.70 9.08
C PRO A 76 15.95 25.47 9.55
N ASP A 77 14.74 24.94 9.29
CA ASP A 77 13.46 25.58 9.61
C ASP A 77 12.61 24.79 10.63
N ARG A 78 13.25 24.02 11.54
CA ARG A 78 12.55 23.16 12.51
C ARG A 78 13.09 23.32 13.93
N PRO A 79 12.24 23.24 14.97
CA PRO A 79 10.81 22.91 14.96
C PRO A 79 9.93 24.06 14.44
N TYR A 80 8.73 23.76 13.96
CA TYR A 80 7.79 24.76 13.43
C TYR A 80 6.96 25.43 14.52
N ILE A 81 6.66 24.67 15.58
CA ILE A 81 5.97 25.18 16.76
C ILE A 81 7.01 25.43 17.86
N PRO A 82 7.15 26.67 18.37
CA PRO A 82 8.03 26.98 19.50
C PRO A 82 7.78 26.08 20.70
N GLU A 83 8.83 25.80 21.47
CA GLU A 83 8.80 24.88 22.61
C GLU A 83 7.68 25.16 23.63
N ASP A 84 7.40 26.44 23.91
CA ASP A 84 6.33 26.86 24.82
C ASP A 84 4.95 26.42 24.33
N LEU A 85 4.67 26.60 23.05
CA LEU A 85 3.38 26.20 22.44
C LEU A 85 3.26 24.68 22.33
N ARG A 86 4.37 23.97 22.10
CA ARG A 86 4.39 22.49 22.16
C ARG A 86 4.08 22.00 23.58
N ALA A 87 4.62 22.67 24.60
CA ALA A 87 4.35 22.36 25.99
C ALA A 87 2.89 22.59 26.37
N GLU A 88 2.32 23.72 25.95
CA GLU A 88 0.89 24.03 26.15
C GLU A 88 -0.02 22.99 25.50
N ASN A 89 0.27 22.58 24.26
CA ASN A 89 -0.52 21.57 23.54
C ASN A 89 -0.57 20.22 24.29
N LEU A 90 0.56 19.79 24.85
CA LEU A 90 0.63 18.53 25.61
C LEU A 90 -0.01 18.67 26.99
N ALA A 91 0.17 19.80 27.66
CA ALA A 91 -0.45 20.09 28.95
C ALA A 91 -1.99 20.18 28.85
N ALA A 92 -2.53 20.59 27.70
CA ALA A 92 -3.97 20.59 27.44
C ALA A 92 -4.60 19.18 27.41
N LEU A 93 -3.80 18.12 27.21
CA LEU A 93 -4.32 16.75 27.22
C LEU A 93 -4.66 16.34 28.65
N GLU A 94 -5.91 15.92 28.86
CA GLU A 94 -6.43 15.57 30.20
C GLU A 94 -5.57 14.49 30.89
N PHE A 95 -5.14 13.49 30.13
CA PHE A 95 -4.38 12.33 30.61
C PHE A 95 -2.86 12.56 30.74
N VAL A 96 -2.37 13.76 30.46
CA VAL A 96 -0.97 14.15 30.73
C VAL A 96 -0.91 14.89 32.06
N ASP A 97 -0.12 14.39 33.01
CA ASP A 97 -0.02 14.96 34.36
C ASP A 97 0.97 16.12 34.39
N TYR A 98 2.17 15.95 33.81
CA TYR A 98 3.22 16.98 33.78
C TYR A 98 3.95 17.06 32.44
N VAL A 99 4.36 18.27 32.09
CA VAL A 99 5.16 18.58 30.90
C VAL A 99 6.42 19.34 31.30
N CYS A 100 7.57 18.99 30.73
CA CYS A 100 8.83 19.70 30.95
C CYS A 100 9.62 19.82 29.65
N ILE A 101 10.19 21.00 29.42
CA ILE A 101 11.10 21.28 28.31
C ILE A 101 12.50 20.87 28.73
N ASN A 102 13.20 20.12 27.88
CA ASN A 102 14.55 19.63 28.08
C ASN A 102 15.51 20.43 27.19
N SER A 103 16.32 21.28 27.81
CA SER A 103 17.36 22.08 27.15
C SER A 103 18.68 21.33 26.99
N SER A 104 18.62 20.01 26.80
CA SER A 104 19.78 19.14 26.60
C SER A 104 19.65 18.35 25.31
N PRO A 105 20.76 18.09 24.58
CA PRO A 105 20.79 17.29 23.36
C PRO A 105 20.30 15.84 23.53
N THR A 106 20.24 15.35 24.78
CA THR A 106 19.76 14.01 25.12
C THR A 106 18.73 14.09 26.25
N ALA A 107 17.86 13.09 26.35
CA ALA A 107 16.90 12.99 27.44
C ALA A 107 17.54 12.54 28.78
N VAL A 108 18.84 12.23 28.80
CA VAL A 108 19.55 11.68 29.96
C VAL A 108 19.36 12.50 31.24
N PRO A 109 19.55 13.84 31.25
CA PRO A 109 19.42 14.62 32.48
C PRO A 109 18.00 14.55 33.08
N VAL A 110 16.99 14.48 32.22
CA VAL A 110 15.59 14.40 32.66
C VAL A 110 15.24 13.00 33.13
N LEU A 111 15.80 11.97 32.49
CA LEU A 111 15.64 10.59 32.95
C LEU A 111 16.30 10.37 34.31
N GLU A 112 17.46 10.99 34.57
CA GLU A 112 18.12 10.93 35.88
C GLU A 112 17.34 11.67 36.96
N ALA A 113 16.76 12.84 36.64
CA ALA A 113 15.96 13.62 37.56
C ALA A 113 14.61 12.96 37.90
N VAL A 114 13.95 12.36 36.89
CA VAL A 114 12.62 11.76 37.04
C VAL A 114 12.71 10.33 37.56
N ALA A 115 13.71 9.55 37.12
CA ALA A 115 13.85 8.11 37.37
C ALA A 115 12.52 7.34 37.18
N PRO A 116 12.01 7.26 35.93
CA PRO A 116 10.70 6.66 35.64
C PRO A 116 10.71 5.14 35.77
N ASP A 117 9.59 4.56 36.24
CA ASP A 117 9.40 3.10 36.27
C ASP A 117 9.23 2.53 34.85
N VAL A 118 8.60 3.32 33.97
CA VAL A 118 8.38 2.95 32.56
C VAL A 118 8.77 4.09 31.64
N TYR A 119 9.68 3.82 30.71
CA TYR A 119 10.01 4.73 29.62
C TYR A 119 9.42 4.21 28.32
N VAL A 120 8.51 4.98 27.70
CA VAL A 120 7.78 4.54 26.52
C VAL A 120 8.40 5.16 25.27
N LYS A 121 8.73 4.34 24.27
CA LYS A 121 9.22 4.78 22.95
C LYS A 121 8.38 4.19 21.82
N GLY A 122 8.51 4.78 20.64
CA GLY A 122 7.93 4.21 19.43
C GLY A 122 8.60 2.88 19.06
N HIS A 123 7.88 1.99 18.39
CA HIS A 123 8.38 0.68 17.95
C HIS A 123 9.63 0.77 17.06
N GLU A 124 9.82 1.89 16.36
CA GLU A 124 11.01 2.18 15.56
C GLU A 124 12.32 2.21 16.37
N TYR A 125 12.26 2.32 17.71
CA TYR A 125 13.42 2.30 18.58
C TYR A 125 13.82 0.91 19.07
N GLU A 126 13.02 -0.13 18.83
CA GLU A 126 13.28 -1.49 19.33
C GLU A 126 14.56 -2.10 18.75
N THR A 127 14.90 -1.73 17.51
CA THR A 127 16.10 -2.18 16.79
C THR A 127 17.06 -1.04 16.46
N SER A 128 16.95 0.10 17.14
CA SER A 128 17.73 1.31 16.82
C SER A 128 19.14 1.31 17.44
N ASP A 129 20.14 1.60 16.61
CA ASP A 129 21.54 1.83 17.01
C ASP A 129 21.84 3.32 17.29
N ASP A 130 20.82 4.18 17.46
CA ASP A 130 21.04 5.60 17.78
C ASP A 130 21.77 5.72 19.14
N ARG A 131 22.99 6.28 19.10
CA ARG A 131 23.84 6.48 20.27
C ARG A 131 23.14 7.25 21.40
N ARG A 132 22.24 8.18 21.08
CA ARG A 132 21.48 8.95 22.08
C ARG A 132 20.45 8.06 22.77
N PHE A 133 19.74 7.24 22.00
CA PHE A 133 18.77 6.29 22.55
C PHE A 133 19.46 5.20 23.38
N LEU A 134 20.62 4.70 22.94
CA LEU A 134 21.40 3.73 23.74
C LEU A 134 21.83 4.31 25.09
N ALA A 135 22.18 5.60 25.15
CA ALA A 135 22.46 6.30 26.39
C ALA A 135 21.19 6.44 27.27
N GLU A 136 20.05 6.82 26.70
CA GLU A 136 18.76 6.87 27.40
C GLU A 136 18.39 5.49 27.98
N LYS A 137 18.55 4.43 27.18
CA LYS A 137 18.26 3.06 27.58
C LYS A 137 19.10 2.61 28.76
N SER A 138 20.41 2.84 28.68
CA SER A 138 21.34 2.50 29.77
C SER A 138 20.98 3.21 31.08
N VAL A 139 20.56 4.48 31.02
CA VAL A 139 20.16 5.26 32.20
C VAL A 139 18.88 4.70 32.82
N VAL A 140 17.86 4.42 32.02
CA VAL A 140 16.57 3.87 32.51
C VAL A 140 16.79 2.52 33.20
N GLU A 141 17.54 1.61 32.57
CA GLU A 141 17.84 0.29 33.12
C GLU A 141 18.67 0.38 34.40
N ARG A 142 19.67 1.28 34.45
CA ARG A 142 20.49 1.52 35.65
C ARG A 142 19.67 2.05 36.83
N LEU A 143 18.62 2.82 36.56
CA LEU A 143 17.70 3.36 37.57
C LEU A 143 16.58 2.38 37.95
N GLY A 144 16.59 1.15 37.41
CA GLY A 144 15.61 0.11 37.69
C GLY A 144 14.29 0.24 36.92
N GLY A 145 14.20 1.19 35.99
CA GLY A 145 13.07 1.34 35.09
C GLY A 145 13.12 0.35 33.92
N ARG A 146 11.97 0.17 33.25
CA ARG A 146 11.87 -0.66 32.04
C ARG A 146 11.43 0.15 30.83
N ILE A 147 11.83 -0.29 29.64
CA ILE A 147 11.46 0.35 28.38
C ILE A 147 10.33 -0.44 27.74
N ILE A 148 9.30 0.25 27.26
CA ILE A 148 8.19 -0.35 26.51
C ILE A 148 8.09 0.34 25.16
N PHE A 149 7.95 -0.47 24.12
CA PHE A 149 7.68 0.03 22.77
C PHE A 149 6.18 -0.02 22.50
N SER A 150 5.61 1.10 22.05
CA SER A 150 4.18 1.18 21.70
C SER A 150 3.88 0.34 20.47
N SER A 151 2.76 -0.39 20.47
CA SER A 151 2.23 -1.09 19.28
C SER A 151 2.05 -0.10 18.13
N GLY A 152 2.57 -0.43 16.95
CA GLY A 152 2.82 0.46 15.80
C GLY A 152 1.61 1.10 15.10
N ASP A 153 0.66 1.66 15.85
CA ASP A 153 -0.38 2.55 15.34
C ASP A 153 0.28 3.83 14.79
N VAL A 154 0.58 3.81 13.49
CA VAL A 154 1.07 4.91 12.64
C VAL A 154 1.37 6.21 13.40
N VAL A 155 2.60 6.33 13.90
CA VAL A 155 3.12 7.62 14.36
C VAL A 155 3.44 8.45 13.12
N PHE A 156 2.49 9.29 12.71
CA PHE A 156 2.76 10.27 11.66
C PHE A 156 3.81 11.27 12.15
N SER A 157 5.08 11.13 11.77
CA SER A 157 6.07 12.19 12.06
C SER A 157 5.52 13.54 11.60
N SER A 158 5.59 14.57 12.45
CA SER A 158 5.19 15.94 12.11
C SER A 158 5.87 16.43 10.83
N THR A 159 7.07 15.90 10.50
CA THR A 159 7.73 16.09 9.19
C THR A 159 6.89 15.65 8.01
N ARG A 160 6.19 14.52 8.11
CA ARG A 160 5.30 14.00 7.07
C ARG A 160 3.94 14.71 7.05
N LEU A 161 3.43 15.17 8.19
CA LEU A 161 2.21 15.99 8.25
C LEU A 161 2.44 17.38 7.68
N ILE A 162 3.55 18.02 8.03
CA ILE A 162 3.90 19.36 7.54
C ILE A 162 4.27 19.32 6.07
N GLY A 163 4.97 18.27 5.60
CA GLY A 163 5.14 18.04 4.17
C GLY A 163 3.83 17.84 3.41
N ARG A 164 2.73 17.49 4.09
CA ARG A 164 1.37 17.42 3.53
C ARG A 164 0.58 18.72 3.67
N LEU A 165 0.87 19.55 4.69
CA LEU A 165 0.13 20.77 5.03
C LEU A 165 0.78 22.06 4.46
N ALA A 166 2.10 22.11 4.28
CA ALA A 166 2.83 23.27 3.74
C ALA A 166 2.61 23.52 2.23
N GLY A 167 1.59 22.89 1.65
CA GLY A 167 1.21 23.03 0.26
C GLY A 167 -0.31 23.12 0.12
N GLU A 168 -0.89 24.27 0.46
CA GLU A 168 -2.30 24.60 0.15
C GLU A 168 -2.52 24.96 -1.35
N GLY A 169 -1.70 24.36 -2.21
CA GLY A 169 -1.87 24.27 -3.65
C GLY A 169 -1.24 22.97 -4.15
N ARG A 170 -2.08 21.96 -4.42
CA ARG A 170 -1.79 20.71 -5.15
C ARG A 170 -0.54 19.89 -4.70
N PRO A 171 -0.56 19.25 -3.51
CA PRO A 171 0.48 18.32 -3.04
C PRO A 171 0.85 17.23 -4.05
N THR A 172 -0.12 16.83 -4.89
CA THR A 172 0.03 15.85 -5.97
C THR A 172 0.93 16.35 -7.09
N GLN A 173 0.76 17.61 -7.55
CA GLN A 173 1.52 18.12 -8.70
C GLN A 173 2.99 18.35 -8.36
N THR A 174 3.29 18.91 -7.18
CA THR A 174 4.69 19.10 -6.75
C THR A 174 5.40 17.76 -6.56
N ALA A 175 4.74 16.77 -5.94
CA ALA A 175 5.31 15.44 -5.77
C ALA A 175 5.57 14.74 -7.12
N VAL A 176 4.64 14.88 -8.06
CA VAL A 176 4.79 14.34 -9.42
C VAL A 176 5.90 15.05 -10.19
N GLN A 177 6.02 16.37 -10.08
CA GLN A 177 7.09 17.12 -10.74
C GLN A 177 8.47 16.70 -10.20
N LEU A 178 8.63 16.61 -8.88
CA LEU A 178 9.87 16.14 -8.26
C LEU A 178 10.23 14.70 -8.68
N TYR A 179 9.22 13.85 -8.85
CA TYR A 179 9.40 12.49 -9.38
C TYR A 179 9.91 12.52 -10.82
N CYS A 180 9.27 13.31 -11.68
CA CYS A 180 9.69 13.47 -13.07
C CYS A 180 11.11 14.02 -13.19
N ASP A 181 11.46 15.03 -12.39
CA ASP A 181 12.80 15.64 -12.41
C ASP A 181 13.87 14.64 -11.95
N ARG A 182 13.61 13.89 -10.87
CA ARG A 182 14.54 12.85 -10.35
C ARG A 182 14.85 11.78 -11.40
N TYR A 183 13.84 11.35 -12.14
CA TYR A 183 13.94 10.28 -13.13
C TYR A 183 14.11 10.77 -14.56
N GLN A 184 14.28 12.08 -14.74
CA GLN A 184 14.41 12.74 -16.05
C GLN A 184 13.27 12.35 -17.02
N LEU A 185 12.05 12.20 -16.48
CA LEU A 185 10.85 11.88 -17.25
C LEU A 185 10.34 13.14 -17.95
N SER A 186 10.84 13.36 -19.16
CA SER A 186 10.32 14.41 -20.02
C SER A 186 9.06 13.95 -20.76
N ARG A 187 8.15 14.88 -21.04
CA ARG A 187 6.96 14.64 -21.88
C ARG A 187 7.32 13.93 -23.19
N ARG A 188 8.35 14.40 -23.90
CA ARG A 188 8.82 13.82 -25.17
C ARG A 188 9.27 12.36 -25.01
N ALA A 189 9.96 12.02 -23.91
CA ALA A 189 10.40 10.64 -23.66
C ALA A 189 9.21 9.72 -23.36
N LEU A 190 8.21 10.20 -22.62
CA LEU A 190 6.98 9.46 -22.33
C LEU A 190 6.14 9.27 -23.59
N GLU A 191 5.96 10.31 -24.41
CA GLU A 191 5.26 10.24 -25.70
C GLU A 191 5.94 9.24 -26.64
N ALA A 192 7.27 9.30 -26.78
CA ALA A 192 8.03 8.34 -27.59
C ALA A 192 7.90 6.89 -27.07
N THR A 193 7.73 6.71 -25.76
CA THR A 193 7.49 5.39 -25.16
C THR A 193 6.09 4.88 -25.52
N ILE A 194 5.07 5.73 -25.41
CA ILE A 194 3.68 5.41 -25.76
C ILE A 194 3.55 5.10 -27.27
N GLU A 195 4.23 5.85 -28.13
CA GLU A 195 4.23 5.59 -29.58
C GLU A 195 4.69 4.18 -29.93
N ARG A 196 5.66 3.64 -29.17
CA ARG A 196 6.16 2.28 -29.36
C ARG A 196 5.18 1.19 -28.94
N PHE A 197 4.12 1.52 -28.19
CA PHE A 197 3.11 0.52 -27.81
C PHE A 197 2.44 -0.11 -29.03
N ARG A 198 2.29 0.67 -30.12
CA ARG A 198 1.64 0.24 -31.36
C ARG A 198 2.26 -0.97 -32.05
N SER A 199 3.55 -1.20 -31.82
CA SER A 199 4.26 -2.34 -32.39
C SER A 199 4.27 -3.58 -31.49
N LEU A 200 3.91 -3.44 -30.21
CA LEU A 200 4.08 -4.51 -29.24
C LEU A 200 3.01 -5.60 -29.38
N LYS A 201 3.47 -6.85 -29.41
CA LYS A 201 2.64 -8.04 -29.35
C LYS A 201 2.65 -8.57 -27.92
N VAL A 202 1.48 -8.62 -27.30
CA VAL A 202 1.36 -8.98 -25.88
C VAL A 202 0.44 -10.17 -25.71
N ILE A 203 0.92 -11.20 -25.05
CA ILE A 203 0.12 -12.37 -24.68
C ILE A 203 -0.48 -12.11 -23.31
N VAL A 204 -1.79 -12.25 -23.15
CA VAL A 204 -2.47 -12.25 -21.87
C VAL A 204 -2.95 -13.67 -21.58
N VAL A 205 -2.65 -14.18 -20.39
CA VAL A 205 -3.06 -15.51 -19.93
C VAL A 205 -3.77 -15.35 -18.60
N GLY A 206 -5.04 -15.72 -18.53
CA GLY A 206 -5.73 -15.53 -17.27
C GLY A 206 -7.21 -15.82 -17.31
N ASP A 207 -7.84 -15.62 -16.16
CA ASP A 207 -9.26 -15.87 -15.98
C ASP A 207 -10.11 -14.72 -16.52
N ILE A 208 -11.08 -15.02 -17.37
CA ILE A 208 -12.13 -14.08 -17.75
C ILE A 208 -13.24 -14.13 -16.69
N VAL A 209 -13.66 -12.96 -16.22
CA VAL A 209 -14.75 -12.81 -15.25
C VAL A 209 -15.76 -11.82 -15.79
N LEU A 210 -17.04 -12.18 -15.78
CA LEU A 210 -18.13 -11.28 -16.15
C LEU A 210 -18.51 -10.41 -14.95
N ASP A 211 -18.39 -9.10 -15.07
CA ASP A 211 -18.95 -8.17 -14.09
C ASP A 211 -20.38 -7.82 -14.50
N HIS A 212 -21.34 -8.19 -13.66
CA HIS A 212 -22.77 -8.00 -13.92
C HIS A 212 -23.33 -7.01 -12.91
N TYR A 213 -23.92 -5.93 -13.39
CA TYR A 213 -24.55 -4.89 -12.60
C TYR A 213 -26.05 -5.01 -12.79
N VAL A 214 -26.78 -5.09 -11.68
CA VAL A 214 -28.24 -5.07 -11.65
C VAL A 214 -28.65 -3.80 -10.94
N PHE A 215 -29.31 -2.91 -11.66
CA PHE A 215 -29.82 -1.65 -11.15
C PHE A 215 -31.20 -1.88 -10.55
N CYS A 216 -31.42 -1.32 -9.37
CA CYS A 216 -32.63 -1.46 -8.59
C CYS A 216 -33.11 -0.08 -8.12
N ASP A 217 -34.42 0.07 -7.96
CA ASP A 217 -35.05 1.34 -7.55
C ASP A 217 -34.97 1.51 -6.03
N THR A 218 -35.93 0.96 -5.29
CA THR A 218 -35.97 1.11 -3.84
C THR A 218 -35.46 -0.14 -3.11
N ALA A 219 -34.63 0.10 -2.09
CA ALA A 219 -34.32 -0.89 -1.06
C ALA A 219 -35.40 -0.88 0.04
N GLY A 220 -36.26 -1.90 0.06
CA GLY A 220 -37.28 -2.10 1.10
C GLY A 220 -36.92 -3.22 2.07
N VAL A 221 -37.72 -3.38 3.13
CA VAL A 221 -37.69 -4.57 3.99
C VAL A 221 -38.77 -5.53 3.50
N ALA A 222 -38.38 -6.79 3.27
CA ALA A 222 -39.32 -7.83 2.85
C ALA A 222 -40.36 -8.10 3.94
N SER A 223 -41.59 -8.43 3.53
CA SER A 223 -42.72 -8.63 4.44
C SER A 223 -42.67 -9.97 5.21
N GLU A 224 -41.98 -10.94 4.63
CA GLU A 224 -41.92 -12.34 5.05
C GLU A 224 -40.72 -12.68 5.94
N SER A 225 -39.69 -11.82 5.96
CA SER A 225 -38.45 -12.02 6.69
C SER A 225 -37.71 -10.68 6.81
N PRO A 226 -36.90 -10.43 7.86
CA PRO A 226 -36.11 -9.20 7.99
C PRO A 226 -34.92 -9.19 7.02
N MET A 227 -35.24 -9.16 5.73
CA MET A 227 -34.30 -9.16 4.63
C MET A 227 -34.57 -8.02 3.66
N LEU A 228 -33.55 -7.67 2.90
CA LEU A 228 -33.61 -6.62 1.89
C LEU A 228 -34.46 -7.08 0.70
N SER A 229 -35.43 -6.26 0.29
CA SER A 229 -36.18 -6.43 -0.96
C SER A 229 -35.75 -5.36 -1.96
N LEU A 230 -35.46 -5.78 -3.19
CA LEU A 230 -34.98 -4.92 -4.27
C LEU A 230 -35.88 -5.05 -5.50
N ALA A 231 -36.35 -3.93 -6.04
CA ALA A 231 -37.10 -3.89 -7.29
C ALA A 231 -36.14 -3.75 -8.48
N TYR A 232 -36.12 -4.74 -9.37
CA TYR A 232 -35.29 -4.72 -10.60
C TYR A 232 -35.68 -3.57 -11.53
N LEU A 233 -34.69 -2.88 -12.08
CA LEU A 233 -34.87 -1.89 -13.14
C LEU A 233 -34.23 -2.31 -14.45
N ASP A 234 -32.91 -2.52 -14.44
CA ASP A 234 -32.12 -2.83 -15.62
C ASP A 234 -30.85 -3.60 -15.25
N GLU A 235 -30.13 -4.12 -16.25
CA GLU A 235 -28.83 -4.76 -16.05
C GLU A 235 -27.79 -4.37 -17.10
N ALA A 236 -26.54 -4.29 -16.67
CA ALA A 236 -25.38 -4.11 -17.55
C ALA A 236 -24.34 -5.20 -17.29
N LYS A 237 -23.74 -5.72 -18.36
CA LYS A 237 -22.70 -6.77 -18.30
C LYS A 237 -21.41 -6.26 -18.92
N PHE A 238 -20.31 -6.44 -18.21
CA PHE A 238 -18.99 -6.00 -18.61
C PHE A 238 -18.03 -7.19 -18.60
N VAL A 239 -17.16 -7.22 -19.60
CA VAL A 239 -16.11 -8.24 -19.73
C VAL A 239 -14.90 -7.80 -18.90
N GLY A 240 -14.67 -8.49 -17.78
CA GLY A 240 -13.60 -8.23 -16.82
C GLY A 240 -12.56 -9.36 -16.77
N GLY A 241 -11.71 -9.32 -15.75
CA GLY A 241 -10.62 -10.28 -15.58
C GLY A 241 -9.46 -10.08 -16.56
N ALA A 242 -8.87 -11.16 -17.04
CA ALA A 242 -7.83 -11.12 -18.07
C ALA A 242 -8.28 -10.44 -19.37
N ALA A 243 -9.58 -10.49 -19.68
CA ALA A 243 -10.10 -9.85 -20.88
C ALA A 243 -10.04 -8.32 -20.81
N ILE A 244 -10.31 -7.67 -19.66
CA ILE A 244 -10.20 -6.21 -19.58
C ILE A 244 -8.76 -5.73 -19.75
N VAL A 245 -7.78 -6.49 -19.23
CA VAL A 245 -6.35 -6.22 -19.48
C VAL A 245 -6.04 -6.27 -20.98
N ALA A 246 -6.53 -7.29 -21.70
CA ALA A 246 -6.36 -7.38 -23.16
C ALA A 246 -7.00 -6.19 -23.90
N ARG A 247 -8.18 -5.74 -23.45
CA ARG A 247 -8.87 -4.56 -24.02
C ARG A 247 -8.09 -3.26 -23.77
N HIS A 248 -7.54 -3.06 -22.57
CA HIS A 248 -6.67 -1.93 -22.28
C HIS A 248 -5.41 -1.91 -23.16
N LEU A 249 -4.80 -3.08 -23.39
CA LEU A 249 -3.66 -3.20 -24.31
C LEU A 249 -4.04 -2.78 -25.74
N ALA A 250 -5.17 -3.26 -26.26
CA ALA A 250 -5.69 -2.87 -27.58
C ALA A 250 -5.98 -1.35 -27.65
N ALA A 251 -6.65 -0.79 -26.63
CA ALA A 251 -6.96 0.63 -26.57
C ALA A 251 -5.70 1.52 -26.53
N MET A 252 -4.61 1.04 -25.92
CA MET A 252 -3.29 1.69 -25.95
C MET A 252 -2.50 1.44 -27.26
N GLY A 253 -3.09 0.72 -28.22
CA GLY A 253 -2.57 0.51 -29.57
C GLY A 253 -1.76 -0.78 -29.75
N ALA A 254 -1.52 -1.56 -28.69
CA ALA A 254 -0.80 -2.82 -28.80
C ALA A 254 -1.62 -3.91 -29.52
N ARG A 255 -0.99 -5.05 -29.81
CA ARG A 255 -1.63 -6.22 -30.43
C ARG A 255 -1.77 -7.35 -29.40
N PRO A 256 -2.87 -7.40 -28.65
CA PRO A 256 -3.07 -8.42 -27.64
C PRO A 256 -3.53 -9.75 -28.23
N PHE A 257 -3.04 -10.84 -27.63
CA PHE A 257 -3.56 -12.19 -27.78
C PHE A 257 -3.97 -12.72 -26.41
N LEU A 258 -5.23 -13.10 -26.22
CA LEU A 258 -5.76 -13.60 -24.96
C LEU A 258 -5.93 -15.13 -24.98
N LEU A 259 -5.34 -15.81 -24.00
CA LEU A 259 -5.61 -17.22 -23.69
C LEU A 259 -6.37 -17.32 -22.38
N SER A 260 -7.55 -17.95 -22.39
CA SER A 260 -8.37 -18.14 -21.19
C SER A 260 -9.18 -19.43 -21.22
N GLY A 261 -9.48 -19.97 -20.04
CA GLY A 261 -10.57 -20.91 -19.86
C GLY A 261 -11.92 -20.20 -19.95
N VAL A 262 -12.92 -20.82 -20.57
CA VAL A 262 -14.28 -20.28 -20.72
C VAL A 262 -15.36 -21.33 -20.50
N GLY A 263 -16.58 -20.85 -20.22
CA GLY A 263 -17.79 -21.67 -20.12
C GLY A 263 -18.46 -21.92 -21.47
N ASP A 264 -19.52 -22.73 -21.44
CA ASP A 264 -20.40 -23.00 -22.59
C ASP A 264 -21.75 -22.29 -22.38
N ASP A 265 -21.72 -20.96 -22.39
CA ASP A 265 -22.87 -20.12 -22.09
C ASP A 265 -22.89 -18.80 -22.89
N ASP A 266 -24.00 -18.08 -22.79
CA ASP A 266 -24.19 -16.79 -23.46
C ASP A 266 -23.17 -15.73 -23.03
N ALA A 267 -22.61 -15.85 -21.82
CA ALA A 267 -21.58 -14.95 -21.34
C ALA A 267 -20.28 -15.14 -22.14
N THR A 268 -19.90 -16.38 -22.45
CA THR A 268 -18.79 -16.66 -23.37
C THR A 268 -19.06 -16.08 -24.77
N ALA A 269 -20.30 -16.14 -25.27
CA ALA A 269 -20.65 -15.55 -26.56
C ALA A 269 -20.51 -14.01 -26.55
N LEU A 270 -20.93 -13.34 -25.47
CA LEU A 270 -20.71 -11.91 -25.26
C LEU A 270 -19.21 -11.57 -25.28
N VAL A 271 -18.40 -12.31 -24.53
CA VAL A 271 -16.94 -12.14 -24.48
C VAL A 271 -16.32 -12.23 -25.88
N ARG A 272 -16.69 -13.24 -26.67
CA ARG A 272 -16.16 -13.41 -28.04
C ARG A 272 -16.48 -12.22 -28.92
N ARG A 273 -17.72 -11.71 -28.88
CA ARG A 273 -18.14 -10.55 -29.68
C ARG A 273 -17.38 -9.29 -29.27
N THR A 274 -17.37 -8.96 -27.98
CA THR A 274 -16.68 -7.77 -27.45
C THR A 274 -15.19 -7.77 -27.77
N LEU A 275 -14.50 -8.90 -27.59
CA LEU A 275 -13.06 -8.99 -27.88
C LEU A 275 -12.77 -8.90 -29.38
N ALA A 276 -13.61 -9.48 -30.24
CA ALA A 276 -13.45 -9.38 -31.68
C ALA A 276 -13.67 -7.96 -32.21
N GLU A 277 -14.68 -7.24 -31.69
CA GLU A 277 -14.98 -5.84 -32.03
C GLU A 277 -13.81 -4.90 -31.66
N GLU A 278 -13.08 -5.23 -30.59
CA GLU A 278 -11.93 -4.45 -30.11
C GLU A 278 -10.59 -4.94 -30.66
N GLY A 279 -10.60 -5.88 -31.62
CA GLY A 279 -9.40 -6.36 -32.30
C GLY A 279 -8.47 -7.22 -31.43
N VAL A 280 -9.00 -7.84 -30.37
CA VAL A 280 -8.25 -8.76 -29.51
C VAL A 280 -8.30 -10.17 -30.10
N GLU A 281 -7.13 -10.72 -30.44
CA GLU A 281 -7.04 -12.12 -30.86
C GLU A 281 -7.22 -13.04 -29.65
N THR A 282 -7.93 -14.16 -29.78
CA THR A 282 -8.22 -15.04 -28.63
C THR A 282 -8.00 -16.53 -28.93
N HIS A 283 -7.56 -17.28 -27.93
CA HIS A 283 -7.65 -18.74 -27.84
C HIS A 283 -8.40 -19.12 -26.57
N LEU A 284 -9.70 -19.39 -26.71
CA LEU A 284 -10.60 -19.66 -25.59
C LEU A 284 -10.84 -21.16 -25.46
N ILE A 285 -10.35 -21.75 -24.37
CA ILE A 285 -10.42 -23.18 -24.08
C ILE A 285 -11.68 -23.45 -23.25
N GLN A 286 -12.58 -24.29 -23.76
CA GLN A 286 -13.78 -24.68 -23.02
C GLN A 286 -13.41 -25.64 -21.89
N SER A 287 -13.39 -25.14 -20.65
CA SER A 287 -12.87 -25.88 -19.49
C SER A 287 -13.87 -25.98 -18.33
N ARG A 288 -15.04 -25.38 -18.47
CA ARG A 288 -16.05 -25.23 -17.40
C ARG A 288 -17.46 -25.15 -17.98
N GLY A 289 -18.47 -25.34 -17.14
CA GLY A 289 -19.87 -25.25 -17.57
C GLY A 289 -20.32 -23.81 -17.84
N ARG A 290 -19.91 -22.86 -17.00
CA ARG A 290 -20.30 -21.44 -17.09
C ARG A 290 -19.12 -20.51 -16.88
N LEU A 291 -19.18 -19.32 -17.46
CA LEU A 291 -18.19 -18.28 -17.23
C LEU A 291 -18.30 -17.74 -15.79
N PRO A 292 -17.18 -17.54 -15.07
CA PRO A 292 -17.20 -16.88 -13.77
C PRO A 292 -17.86 -15.51 -13.85
N ALA A 293 -18.74 -15.21 -12.89
CA ALA A 293 -19.44 -13.93 -12.86
C ALA A 293 -19.48 -13.32 -11.45
N LYS A 294 -19.44 -11.99 -11.38
CA LYS A 294 -19.63 -11.20 -10.16
C LYS A 294 -20.81 -10.27 -10.37
N THR A 295 -21.96 -10.62 -9.76
CA THR A 295 -23.17 -9.82 -9.85
C THR A 295 -23.25 -8.83 -8.69
N ARG A 296 -23.45 -7.55 -8.97
CA ARG A 296 -23.60 -6.46 -7.99
C ARG A 296 -24.98 -5.84 -8.17
N TYR A 297 -25.71 -5.70 -7.07
CA TYR A 297 -27.01 -5.03 -7.03
C TYR A 297 -26.83 -3.61 -6.50
N LEU A 298 -27.33 -2.64 -7.25
CA LEU A 298 -27.13 -1.22 -6.98
C LEU A 298 -28.48 -0.53 -6.81
N VAL A 299 -28.57 0.37 -5.84
CA VAL A 299 -29.64 1.38 -5.73
C VAL A 299 -28.95 2.73 -5.81
N ASP A 300 -29.35 3.55 -6.79
CA ASP A 300 -28.60 4.73 -7.22
C ASP A 300 -27.11 4.36 -7.46
N GLU A 301 -26.18 5.01 -6.75
CA GLU A 301 -24.74 4.74 -6.83
C GLU A 301 -24.25 3.73 -5.77
N THR A 302 -25.15 3.23 -4.92
CA THR A 302 -24.78 2.39 -3.76
C THR A 302 -24.82 0.91 -4.10
N LYS A 303 -23.68 0.23 -3.97
CA LYS A 303 -23.56 -1.24 -4.11
C LYS A 303 -24.08 -1.92 -2.82
N LEU A 304 -25.24 -2.58 -2.89
CA LEU A 304 -25.91 -3.18 -1.72
C LEU A 304 -25.51 -4.63 -1.48
N VAL A 305 -25.60 -5.46 -2.53
CA VAL A 305 -25.35 -6.89 -2.45
C VAL A 305 -24.44 -7.29 -3.60
N LYS A 306 -23.50 -8.19 -3.31
CA LYS A 306 -22.67 -8.83 -4.32
C LYS A 306 -22.81 -10.35 -4.23
N ILE A 307 -23.08 -10.99 -5.37
CA ILE A 307 -23.10 -12.44 -5.52
C ILE A 307 -21.93 -12.85 -6.40
N ASP A 308 -20.99 -13.59 -5.83
CA ASP A 308 -19.86 -14.16 -6.57
C ASP A 308 -20.23 -15.56 -7.08
N ARG A 309 -20.41 -15.71 -8.39
CA ARG A 309 -20.57 -16.99 -9.10
C ARG A 309 -19.28 -17.33 -9.84
N ALA A 310 -18.20 -17.44 -9.09
CA ALA A 310 -16.85 -17.67 -9.61
C ALA A 310 -16.25 -18.93 -8.97
N GLU A 311 -16.78 -20.09 -9.35
CA GLU A 311 -16.25 -21.36 -8.87
C GLU A 311 -14.81 -21.58 -9.38
N HIS A 312 -13.97 -22.11 -8.49
CA HIS A 312 -12.60 -22.47 -8.85
C HIS A 312 -12.62 -23.81 -9.56
N GLN A 313 -12.41 -23.78 -10.87
CA GLN A 313 -12.33 -24.97 -11.71
C GLN A 313 -11.01 -24.93 -12.48
N PRO A 314 -9.95 -25.53 -11.92
CA PRO A 314 -8.63 -25.51 -12.51
C PRO A 314 -8.59 -26.29 -13.83
N PHE A 315 -7.71 -25.88 -14.74
CA PHE A 315 -7.37 -26.68 -15.91
C PHE A 315 -6.87 -28.07 -15.49
N ASP A 316 -7.37 -29.10 -16.15
CA ASP A 316 -6.80 -30.44 -16.09
C ASP A 316 -5.53 -30.55 -16.95
N SER A 317 -4.86 -31.69 -16.89
CA SER A 317 -3.62 -31.94 -17.62
C SER A 317 -3.75 -31.81 -19.14
N ARG A 318 -4.93 -32.04 -19.71
CA ARG A 318 -5.19 -31.89 -21.15
C ARG A 318 -5.27 -30.42 -21.51
N HIS A 319 -6.08 -29.64 -20.79
CA HIS A 319 -6.21 -28.19 -21.00
C HIS A 319 -4.89 -27.46 -20.75
N GLU A 320 -4.12 -27.85 -19.72
CA GLU A 320 -2.77 -27.32 -19.48
C GLU A 320 -1.83 -27.59 -20.66
N SER A 321 -1.88 -28.80 -21.23
CA SER A 321 -1.02 -29.18 -22.37
C SER A 321 -1.38 -28.42 -23.63
N GLU A 322 -2.68 -28.23 -23.90
CA GLU A 322 -3.16 -27.40 -25.00
C GLU A 322 -2.71 -25.94 -24.84
N ALA A 323 -2.94 -25.36 -23.65
CA ALA A 323 -2.56 -23.98 -23.36
C ALA A 323 -1.04 -23.77 -23.50
N ALA A 324 -0.23 -24.67 -22.96
CA ALA A 324 1.22 -24.61 -23.07
C ALA A 324 1.70 -24.65 -24.53
N ALA A 325 1.12 -25.53 -25.35
CA ALA A 325 1.47 -25.63 -26.78
C ALA A 325 1.11 -24.36 -27.56
N VAL A 326 -0.01 -23.71 -27.24
CA VAL A 326 -0.40 -22.43 -27.84
C VAL A 326 0.58 -21.33 -27.42
N LEU A 327 0.93 -21.26 -26.14
CA LEU A 327 1.88 -20.27 -25.61
C LEU A 327 3.27 -20.43 -26.22
N GLU A 328 3.76 -21.66 -26.38
CA GLU A 328 5.05 -21.93 -27.01
C GLU A 328 5.11 -21.41 -28.45
N ARG A 329 4.05 -21.66 -29.25
CA ARG A 329 3.98 -21.14 -30.62
C ARG A 329 3.90 -19.62 -30.68
N ARG A 330 3.15 -19.00 -29.76
CA ARG A 330 2.90 -17.54 -29.75
C ARG A 330 4.03 -16.75 -29.11
N ALA A 331 4.81 -17.35 -28.22
CA ALA A 331 5.95 -16.71 -27.57
C ALA A 331 7.02 -16.29 -28.59
N ALA A 332 7.13 -17.01 -29.70
CA ALA A 332 8.00 -16.63 -30.81
C ALA A 332 7.56 -15.27 -31.41
N GLY A 333 8.30 -14.22 -31.06
CA GLY A 333 8.03 -12.85 -31.52
C GLY A 333 7.01 -12.08 -30.70
N ALA A 334 6.65 -12.55 -29.49
CA ALA A 334 5.94 -11.75 -28.51
C ALA A 334 6.91 -10.86 -27.71
N ASP A 335 6.50 -9.62 -27.44
CA ASP A 335 7.31 -8.67 -26.67
C ASP A 335 7.08 -8.80 -25.16
N ALA A 336 5.84 -9.16 -24.78
CA ALA A 336 5.47 -9.36 -23.39
C ALA A 336 4.43 -10.47 -23.16
N VAL A 337 4.44 -11.04 -21.96
CA VAL A 337 3.35 -11.88 -21.43
C VAL A 337 2.83 -11.28 -20.12
N ILE A 338 1.51 -11.25 -19.94
CA ILE A 338 0.84 -10.88 -18.70
C ILE A 338 0.03 -12.07 -18.19
N PHE A 339 0.29 -12.50 -16.96
CA PHE A 339 -0.57 -13.46 -16.27
C PHE A 339 -1.56 -12.76 -15.34
N CYS A 340 -2.85 -13.05 -15.49
CA CYS A 340 -3.90 -12.47 -14.66
C CYS A 340 -4.69 -13.59 -13.97
N ASP A 341 -4.29 -13.95 -12.74
CA ASP A 341 -4.93 -15.02 -11.98
C ASP A 341 -6.04 -14.46 -11.08
N PHE A 342 -7.30 -14.68 -11.45
CA PHE A 342 -8.46 -14.28 -10.63
C PHE A 342 -8.94 -15.43 -9.72
N GLY A 343 -8.15 -16.50 -9.59
CA GLY A 343 -8.46 -17.66 -8.78
C GLY A 343 -9.60 -18.50 -9.36
N CYS A 344 -9.92 -18.38 -10.66
CA CYS A 344 -10.98 -19.15 -11.30
C CYS A 344 -10.46 -20.43 -11.96
N GLY A 345 -9.15 -20.57 -12.16
CA GLY A 345 -8.50 -21.85 -12.49
C GLY A 345 -7.85 -21.96 -13.89
N THR A 346 -7.84 -20.89 -14.68
CA THR A 346 -7.06 -20.87 -15.95
C THR A 346 -5.57 -20.91 -15.67
N VAL A 347 -5.10 -20.12 -14.69
CA VAL A 347 -3.69 -20.08 -14.29
C VAL A 347 -3.48 -21.13 -13.19
N THR A 348 -2.84 -22.23 -13.55
CA THR A 348 -2.50 -23.31 -12.62
C THR A 348 -1.00 -23.39 -12.38
N GLY A 349 -0.58 -24.00 -11.27
CA GLY A 349 0.82 -24.30 -11.02
C GLY A 349 1.44 -25.19 -12.11
N GLY A 350 0.67 -26.13 -12.68
CA GLY A 350 1.11 -27.00 -13.77
C GLY A 350 1.37 -26.23 -15.07
N LEU A 351 0.47 -25.31 -15.45
CA LEU A 351 0.66 -24.43 -16.60
C LEU A 351 1.86 -23.51 -16.41
N LEU A 352 1.98 -22.85 -15.25
CA LEU A 352 3.10 -21.96 -14.94
C LEU A 352 4.44 -22.71 -14.95
N GLY A 353 4.50 -23.91 -14.34
CA GLY A 353 5.70 -24.73 -14.29
C GLY A 353 6.19 -25.17 -15.68
N ARG A 354 5.27 -25.41 -16.62
CA ARG A 354 5.61 -25.77 -18.01
C ARG A 354 6.03 -24.56 -18.85
N THR A 355 5.45 -23.39 -18.61
CA THR A 355 5.54 -22.26 -19.53
C THR A 355 6.52 -21.18 -19.10
N LEU A 356 6.62 -20.85 -17.80
CA LEU A 356 7.49 -19.78 -17.32
C LEU A 356 8.97 -19.96 -17.72
N PRO A 357 9.58 -21.17 -17.64
CA PRO A 357 10.97 -21.35 -18.09
C PRO A 357 11.16 -20.99 -19.56
N MET A 358 10.27 -21.45 -20.45
CA MET A 358 10.35 -21.16 -21.89
C MET A 358 10.08 -19.67 -22.17
N LEU A 359 9.03 -19.11 -21.57
CA LEU A 359 8.68 -17.69 -21.75
C LEU A 359 9.81 -16.77 -21.32
N ARG A 360 10.53 -17.13 -20.25
CA ARG A 360 11.64 -16.32 -19.74
C ARG A 360 12.78 -16.18 -20.75
N HIS A 361 13.00 -17.18 -21.60
CA HIS A 361 14.03 -17.17 -22.65
C HIS A 361 13.55 -16.50 -23.93
N ASN A 362 12.25 -16.52 -24.22
CA ASN A 362 11.70 -16.09 -25.50
C ASN A 362 11.04 -14.71 -25.48
N VAL A 363 10.68 -14.19 -24.30
CA VAL A 363 9.92 -12.95 -24.16
C VAL A 363 10.67 -11.92 -23.33
N GLY A 364 10.65 -10.67 -23.79
CA GLY A 364 11.37 -9.56 -23.16
C GLY A 364 10.82 -9.22 -21.77
N THR A 365 9.49 -9.14 -21.64
CA THR A 365 8.81 -8.78 -20.38
C THR A 365 7.79 -9.83 -19.96
N ILE A 366 7.83 -10.26 -18.69
CA ILE A 366 6.79 -11.08 -18.07
C ILE A 366 6.23 -10.31 -16.87
N ALA A 367 4.94 -10.00 -16.90
CA ALA A 367 4.23 -9.39 -15.81
C ALA A 367 3.17 -10.35 -15.24
N ALA A 368 2.81 -10.17 -13.98
CA ALA A 368 1.69 -10.90 -13.40
C ALA A 368 0.96 -10.07 -12.34
N ASP A 369 -0.32 -10.35 -12.21
CA ASP A 369 -1.14 -9.87 -11.10
C ASP A 369 -2.14 -10.94 -10.67
N VAL A 370 -2.64 -10.79 -9.45
CA VAL A 370 -3.65 -11.68 -8.87
C VAL A 370 -4.87 -10.91 -8.41
N SER A 371 -6.00 -11.58 -8.38
CA SER A 371 -7.17 -11.11 -7.69
C SER A 371 -7.98 -12.27 -7.12
N GLY A 372 -8.67 -12.02 -6.02
CA GLY A 372 -9.55 -13.02 -5.39
C GLY A 372 -8.83 -13.98 -4.45
N ALA A 373 -9.62 -14.68 -3.63
CA ALA A 373 -9.13 -15.39 -2.45
C ALA A 373 -8.36 -16.69 -2.75
N ARG A 374 -8.40 -17.18 -3.99
CA ARG A 374 -7.78 -18.46 -4.40
C ARG A 374 -6.58 -18.28 -5.32
N ALA A 375 -6.27 -17.05 -5.71
CA ALA A 375 -5.08 -16.71 -6.46
C ALA A 375 -3.87 -16.56 -5.51
N ASN A 376 -2.65 -16.78 -6.00
CA ASN A 376 -1.45 -16.68 -5.17
C ASN A 376 -0.26 -16.07 -5.91
N LEU A 377 0.19 -14.89 -5.47
CA LEU A 377 1.36 -14.18 -6.02
C LEU A 377 2.63 -15.03 -5.98
N LEU A 378 2.78 -15.90 -5.00
CA LEU A 378 3.99 -16.70 -4.82
C LEU A 378 4.20 -17.73 -5.95
N ASN A 379 3.17 -18.00 -6.76
CA ASN A 379 3.28 -18.89 -7.93
C ASN A 379 4.10 -18.27 -9.07
N PHE A 380 4.19 -16.94 -9.15
CA PHE A 380 4.87 -16.24 -10.25
C PHE A 380 6.36 -16.08 -9.96
N LYS A 381 7.15 -17.05 -10.38
CA LYS A 381 8.62 -17.04 -10.20
C LYS A 381 9.32 -16.38 -11.39
N HIS A 382 10.37 -15.60 -11.11
CA HIS A 382 11.28 -15.01 -12.11
C HIS A 382 10.61 -14.09 -13.15
N VAL A 383 9.53 -13.41 -12.76
CA VAL A 383 8.85 -12.40 -13.58
C VAL A 383 9.55 -11.05 -13.50
N ASP A 384 9.31 -10.17 -14.48
CA ASP A 384 9.85 -8.81 -14.47
C ASP A 384 9.04 -7.88 -13.57
N LEU A 385 7.71 -8.02 -13.55
CA LEU A 385 6.81 -7.13 -12.83
C LEU A 385 5.69 -7.88 -12.12
N LEU A 386 5.46 -7.52 -10.86
CA LEU A 386 4.23 -7.84 -10.12
C LEU A 386 3.50 -6.53 -9.80
N CYS A 387 2.17 -6.49 -9.97
CA CYS A 387 1.35 -5.28 -9.71
C CYS A 387 0.23 -5.44 -8.64
N PRO A 388 0.46 -6.11 -7.49
CA PRO A 388 -0.59 -6.38 -6.52
C PRO A 388 -1.04 -5.16 -5.73
N THR A 389 -2.18 -5.27 -5.08
CA THR A 389 -2.56 -4.41 -3.94
C THR A 389 -1.76 -4.76 -2.68
N GLU A 390 -1.68 -3.83 -1.72
CA GLU A 390 -1.10 -4.13 -0.39
C GLU A 390 -1.77 -5.35 0.26
N ARG A 391 -3.09 -5.49 0.10
CA ARG A 391 -3.85 -6.61 0.65
C ARG A 391 -3.40 -7.95 0.08
N GLU A 392 -3.17 -8.03 -1.23
CA GLU A 392 -2.73 -9.26 -1.90
C GLU A 392 -1.30 -9.63 -1.51
N VAL A 393 -0.39 -8.65 -1.37
CA VAL A 393 0.97 -8.90 -0.84
C VAL A 393 0.90 -9.54 0.54
N ARG A 394 0.10 -8.98 1.45
CA ARG A 394 -0.04 -9.47 2.83
C ARG A 394 -0.69 -10.84 2.88
N ALA A 395 -1.75 -11.05 2.11
CA ALA A 395 -2.43 -12.34 2.02
C ALA A 395 -1.52 -13.44 1.48
N ALA A 396 -0.72 -13.15 0.45
CA ALA A 396 0.20 -14.12 -0.14
C ALA A 396 1.32 -14.55 0.83
N LEU A 397 1.80 -13.63 1.66
CA LEU A 397 2.86 -13.90 2.65
C LEU A 397 2.34 -14.36 4.02
N ASN A 398 1.02 -14.27 4.25
CA ASN A 398 0.42 -14.37 5.57
C ASN A 398 1.10 -13.44 6.60
N ASP A 399 1.36 -12.18 6.19
CA ASP A 399 2.10 -11.17 6.97
C ASP A 399 1.29 -9.86 7.05
N PHE A 400 0.56 -9.69 8.16
CA PHE A 400 -0.32 -8.54 8.36
C PHE A 400 0.28 -7.44 9.24
N ASP A 401 1.40 -7.73 9.92
CA ASP A 401 1.98 -6.86 10.93
C ASP A 401 3.20 -6.10 10.42
N SER A 402 3.97 -6.67 9.48
CA SER A 402 5.20 -6.04 9.00
C SER A 402 4.93 -4.78 8.18
N GLY A 403 5.91 -3.87 8.19
CA GLY A 403 5.93 -2.71 7.30
C GLY A 403 5.98 -3.11 5.82
N LEU A 404 5.33 -2.31 4.96
CA LEU A 404 5.18 -2.64 3.53
C LEU A 404 6.52 -2.94 2.82
N SER A 405 7.60 -2.22 3.14
CA SER A 405 8.91 -2.49 2.54
C SER A 405 9.47 -3.88 2.89
N SER A 406 9.18 -4.39 4.09
CA SER A 406 9.59 -5.74 4.53
C SER A 406 8.78 -6.80 3.79
N ALA A 407 7.45 -6.62 3.74
CA ALA A 407 6.56 -7.50 2.99
C ALA A 407 6.93 -7.52 1.49
N ALA A 408 7.16 -6.36 0.88
CA ALA A 408 7.64 -6.22 -0.50
C ALA A 408 8.97 -6.94 -0.73
N TRP A 409 9.95 -6.77 0.18
CA TRP A 409 11.22 -7.47 0.12
C TRP A 409 11.05 -8.99 0.15
N ASN A 410 10.24 -9.50 1.09
CA ASN A 410 9.99 -10.93 1.24
C ASN A 410 9.28 -11.51 0.02
N LEU A 411 8.29 -10.80 -0.53
CA LEU A 411 7.61 -11.21 -1.76
C LEU A 411 8.59 -11.29 -2.92
N MET A 412 9.37 -10.23 -3.16
CA MET A 412 10.39 -10.20 -4.23
C MET A 412 11.50 -11.22 -3.99
N HIS A 413 11.82 -11.55 -2.74
CA HIS A 413 12.77 -12.60 -2.40
C HIS A 413 12.25 -14.00 -2.71
N GLN A 414 10.99 -14.30 -2.41
CA GLN A 414 10.42 -15.61 -2.70
C GLN A 414 10.06 -15.80 -4.18
N THR A 415 9.65 -14.74 -4.87
CA THR A 415 9.29 -14.77 -6.29
C THR A 415 10.47 -14.55 -7.22
N GLN A 416 11.54 -13.91 -6.73
CA GLN A 416 12.64 -13.41 -7.56
C GLN A 416 12.16 -12.43 -8.66
N ALA A 417 11.04 -11.73 -8.43
CA ALA A 417 10.57 -10.68 -9.32
C ALA A 417 11.57 -9.51 -9.41
N ARG A 418 11.76 -8.93 -10.60
CA ARG A 418 12.69 -7.79 -10.79
C ARG A 418 12.13 -6.49 -10.25
N HIS A 419 10.85 -6.26 -10.47
CA HIS A 419 10.11 -5.08 -10.06
C HIS A 419 8.79 -5.48 -9.38
N LEU A 420 8.35 -4.63 -8.46
CA LEU A 420 7.07 -4.77 -7.79
C LEU A 420 6.43 -3.37 -7.70
N ILE A 421 5.21 -3.22 -8.20
CA ILE A 421 4.40 -2.02 -8.00
C ILE A 421 3.26 -2.41 -7.06
N VAL A 422 3.23 -1.83 -5.86
CA VAL A 422 2.15 -2.07 -4.89
C VAL A 422 1.17 -0.91 -4.94
N THR A 423 -0.09 -1.21 -5.28
CA THR A 423 -1.15 -0.21 -5.29
C THR A 423 -1.73 0.01 -3.88
N LEU A 424 -1.97 1.29 -3.54
CA LEU A 424 -2.44 1.74 -2.23
C LEU A 424 -3.79 2.49 -2.33
N GLU A 425 -4.61 2.13 -3.33
CA GLU A 425 -5.87 2.77 -3.65
C GLU A 425 -5.72 4.30 -3.82
N LYS A 426 -6.57 5.10 -3.14
CA LYS A 426 -6.54 6.57 -3.16
C LYS A 426 -5.20 7.20 -2.74
N ARG A 427 -4.29 6.42 -2.15
CA ARG A 427 -2.95 6.89 -1.77
C ARG A 427 -1.93 6.82 -2.91
N GLY A 428 -2.30 6.24 -4.06
CA GLY A 428 -1.42 6.03 -5.20
C GLY A 428 -0.73 4.68 -5.14
N LEU A 429 0.58 4.64 -5.34
CA LEU A 429 1.36 3.41 -5.38
C LEU A 429 2.74 3.55 -4.76
N VAL A 430 3.39 2.42 -4.49
CA VAL A 430 4.81 2.32 -4.18
C VAL A 430 5.47 1.34 -5.15
N ALA A 431 6.42 1.83 -5.94
CA ALA A 431 7.24 1.02 -6.84
C ALA A 431 8.53 0.59 -6.14
N PHE A 432 8.86 -0.69 -6.21
CA PHE A 432 10.03 -1.30 -5.60
C PHE A 432 10.94 -1.88 -6.68
N LEU A 433 12.23 -1.53 -6.59
CA LEU A 433 13.28 -2.04 -7.46
C LEU A 433 14.33 -2.78 -6.62
N ARG A 434 14.62 -4.02 -7.01
CA ARG A 434 15.75 -4.76 -6.47
C ARG A 434 17.05 -4.25 -7.09
N ARG A 435 18.00 -3.78 -6.28
CA ARG A 435 19.36 -3.49 -6.75
C ARG A 435 20.16 -4.79 -6.84
N SER A 436 21.04 -4.89 -7.85
CA SER A 436 21.95 -6.03 -8.02
C SER A 436 22.80 -6.22 -6.76
N GLN A 437 22.75 -7.43 -6.18
CA GLN A 437 23.64 -7.81 -5.08
C GLN A 437 25.06 -7.97 -5.63
N ARG A 438 25.95 -7.01 -5.37
CA ARG A 438 27.37 -7.34 -5.32
C ARG A 438 27.55 -8.26 -4.10
N ARG A 439 27.85 -9.54 -4.32
CA ARG A 439 28.11 -10.52 -3.25
C ARG A 439 29.11 -9.90 -2.25
N GLY A 440 28.70 -9.75 -0.98
CA GLY A 440 29.56 -9.30 0.11
C GLY A 440 29.34 -7.88 0.66
N SER A 441 28.38 -7.08 0.16
CA SER A 441 28.11 -5.77 0.79
C SER A 441 27.21 -5.91 2.04
N PRO A 442 27.65 -5.44 3.22
CA PRO A 442 26.92 -5.58 4.49
C PRO A 442 25.73 -4.62 4.63
N ASP A 443 25.45 -3.80 3.62
CA ASP A 443 24.46 -2.73 3.72
C ASP A 443 23.04 -3.21 3.34
N TRP A 444 22.15 -3.30 4.33
CA TRP A 444 20.75 -3.66 4.12
C TRP A 444 19.95 -2.55 3.43
N ALA A 445 20.37 -1.28 3.60
CA ALA A 445 19.73 -0.11 2.97
C ALA A 445 19.96 -0.06 1.45
N ALA A 446 20.94 -0.82 0.94
CA ALA A 446 21.25 -0.90 -0.48
C ALA A 446 20.41 -1.94 -1.26
N ARG A 447 19.55 -2.73 -0.59
CA ARG A 447 18.93 -3.93 -1.19
C ARG A 447 17.65 -3.67 -1.97
N LEU A 448 16.82 -2.73 -1.53
CA LEU A 448 15.52 -2.43 -2.14
C LEU A 448 15.30 -0.92 -2.16
N THR A 449 15.15 -0.34 -3.34
CA THR A 449 14.75 1.08 -3.48
C THR A 449 13.24 1.14 -3.66
N SER A 450 12.58 2.03 -2.91
CA SER A 450 11.15 2.29 -3.03
C SER A 450 10.88 3.72 -3.47
N GLU A 451 9.88 3.88 -4.30
CA GLU A 451 9.45 5.17 -4.83
C GLU A 451 7.94 5.30 -4.73
N THR A 452 7.45 6.45 -4.30
CA THR A 452 6.02 6.68 -4.10
C THR A 452 5.50 7.63 -5.15
N LEU A 453 4.40 7.27 -5.81
CA LEU A 453 3.62 8.16 -6.66
C LEU A 453 2.23 8.32 -6.07
N PRO A 454 1.73 9.55 -5.90
CA PRO A 454 0.35 9.76 -5.48
C PRO A 454 -0.63 9.38 -6.58
N SER A 455 -1.91 9.18 -6.24
CA SER A 455 -2.98 9.02 -7.23
C SER A 455 -3.07 10.28 -8.11
N PHE A 456 -3.20 10.12 -9.42
CA PHE A 456 -3.43 11.25 -10.34
C PHE A 456 -4.92 11.60 -10.45
N ALA A 457 -5.83 10.71 -10.05
CA ALA A 457 -7.26 10.98 -10.04
C ALA A 457 -7.64 11.96 -8.92
N GLU A 458 -8.32 13.05 -9.30
CA GLU A 458 -8.88 14.05 -8.36
C GLU A 458 -10.24 13.60 -7.80
N THR A 459 -11.04 12.89 -8.61
CA THR A 459 -12.37 12.38 -8.27
C THR A 459 -12.47 10.89 -8.63
N ASN A 460 -13.09 10.08 -7.77
CA ASN A 460 -13.30 8.65 -8.03
C ASN A 460 -14.78 8.39 -8.33
N VAL A 461 -15.09 7.94 -9.55
CA VAL A 461 -16.45 7.53 -9.95
C VAL A 461 -16.64 6.02 -9.75
N ASP A 462 -15.84 5.19 -10.43
CA ASP A 462 -15.72 3.75 -10.14
C ASP A 462 -14.24 3.35 -10.15
N ARG A 463 -13.85 2.44 -9.25
CA ARG A 463 -12.45 1.98 -9.08
C ARG A 463 -12.18 0.65 -9.79
N MET A 464 -13.20 0.06 -10.40
CA MET A 464 -13.06 -1.23 -11.08
C MET A 464 -12.16 -1.08 -12.30
N GLY A 465 -11.20 -1.99 -12.47
CA GLY A 465 -10.30 -1.99 -13.62
C GLY A 465 -9.09 -1.03 -13.51
N CYS A 466 -9.00 -0.17 -12.48
CA CYS A 466 -7.85 0.73 -12.33
C CYS A 466 -6.51 -0.04 -12.21
N GLY A 467 -6.52 -1.16 -11.47
CA GLY A 467 -5.36 -2.05 -11.37
C GLY A 467 -5.01 -2.72 -12.70
N ASP A 468 -6.02 -3.14 -13.47
CA ASP A 468 -5.87 -3.77 -14.78
C ASP A 468 -5.27 -2.79 -15.81
N ALA A 469 -5.75 -1.54 -15.81
CA ALA A 469 -5.21 -0.45 -16.65
C ALA A 469 -3.75 -0.13 -16.28
N MET A 470 -3.44 -0.05 -14.98
CA MET A 470 -2.07 0.12 -14.50
C MET A 470 -1.16 -1.01 -14.97
N LEU A 471 -1.56 -2.27 -14.76
CA LEU A 471 -0.80 -3.45 -15.15
C LEU A 471 -0.49 -3.45 -16.65
N ALA A 472 -1.50 -3.14 -17.47
CA ALA A 472 -1.35 -3.07 -18.92
C ALA A 472 -0.34 -1.98 -19.32
N ALA A 473 -0.50 -0.75 -18.83
CA ALA A 473 0.36 0.38 -19.17
C ALA A 473 1.79 0.21 -18.65
N ALA A 474 1.97 -0.28 -17.42
CA ALA A 474 3.28 -0.57 -16.85
C ALA A 474 4.01 -1.68 -17.63
N THR A 475 3.30 -2.73 -18.02
CA THR A 475 3.87 -3.81 -18.84
C THR A 475 4.30 -3.31 -20.21
N LEU A 476 3.45 -2.56 -20.92
CA LEU A 476 3.78 -1.97 -22.22
C LEU A 476 4.98 -1.03 -22.12
N THR A 477 5.07 -0.26 -21.04
CA THR A 477 6.21 0.64 -20.80
C THR A 477 7.52 -0.14 -20.67
N LEU A 478 7.55 -1.21 -19.88
CA LEU A 478 8.74 -2.06 -19.74
C LEU A 478 9.08 -2.78 -21.04
N ALA A 479 8.08 -3.31 -21.75
CA ALA A 479 8.26 -3.98 -23.04
C ALA A 479 8.76 -3.04 -24.14
N ALA A 480 8.39 -1.76 -24.09
CA ALA A 480 8.93 -0.70 -24.94
C ALA A 480 10.37 -0.29 -24.55
N GLY A 481 10.98 -0.90 -23.53
CA GLY A 481 12.32 -0.57 -23.03
C GLY A 481 12.35 0.62 -22.07
N GLY A 482 11.20 1.03 -21.54
CA GLY A 482 11.09 2.05 -20.51
C GLY A 482 11.62 1.59 -19.14
N THR A 483 11.88 2.55 -18.26
CA THR A 483 12.32 2.27 -16.89
C THR A 483 11.13 1.93 -15.98
N LEU A 484 11.39 1.34 -14.81
CA LEU A 484 10.35 1.18 -13.77
C LEU A 484 9.70 2.51 -13.40
N ALA A 485 10.46 3.60 -13.40
CA ALA A 485 9.92 4.91 -13.06
C ALA A 485 8.91 5.41 -14.11
N ALA A 486 9.24 5.23 -15.40
CA ALA A 486 8.30 5.51 -16.49
C ALA A 486 7.07 4.60 -16.41
N ALA A 487 7.26 3.30 -16.11
CA ALA A 487 6.18 2.34 -15.98
C ALA A 487 5.22 2.68 -14.83
N ALA A 488 5.76 3.11 -13.68
CA ALA A 488 4.96 3.56 -12.54
C ALA A 488 4.21 4.87 -12.84
N TYR A 489 4.83 5.80 -13.56
CA TYR A 489 4.18 7.05 -13.98
C TYR A 489 3.03 6.80 -14.95
N LEU A 490 3.30 6.10 -16.06
CA LEU A 490 2.29 5.81 -17.08
C LEU A 490 1.20 4.85 -16.56
N GLY A 491 1.56 3.92 -15.68
CA GLY A 491 0.61 3.07 -14.97
C GLY A 491 -0.33 3.86 -14.08
N THR A 492 0.18 4.82 -13.29
CA THR A 492 -0.66 5.72 -12.48
C THR A 492 -1.56 6.60 -13.35
N ALA A 493 -1.05 7.11 -14.47
CA ALA A 493 -1.85 7.90 -15.41
C ALA A 493 -2.99 7.07 -16.03
N ALA A 494 -2.70 5.85 -16.47
CA ALA A 494 -3.70 4.94 -17.04
C ALA A 494 -4.77 4.53 -16.01
N ALA A 495 -4.40 4.37 -14.73
CA ALA A 495 -5.35 4.05 -13.67
C ALA A 495 -6.27 5.22 -13.28
N ALA A 496 -5.87 6.46 -13.60
CA ALA A 496 -6.59 7.68 -13.27
C ALA A 496 -7.53 8.17 -14.38
N LEU A 497 -7.30 7.72 -15.62
CA LEU A 497 -8.19 7.90 -16.78
C LEU A 497 -9.28 6.84 -16.76
#